data_AF-A0A818TN68-F1
#
_entry.id   AF-A0A818TN68-F1
#
_cell.length_a   1.000
_cell.length_b   1.000
_cell.length_c   1.000
_cell.angle_alpha   90.00
_cell.angle_beta   90.00
_cell.angle_gamma   90.00
#
_symmetry.space_group_name_H-M   'P 1'
#
loop_
_entity.id
_entity.type
_entity.pdbx_description
1 polymer ?
#
loop_
_entity_poly.entity_id
_entity_poly.type
_entity_poly.pdbx_seq_one_letter_code
_entity_poly.pdbx_strand_id
1 'polypeptide(L)'
;MTSSDKTSDAPSALSSSSSTTTSKYSTKDRNCKTVPTPPSHRLDINDIYSHPSDPDDKPNLDILKQHLLLEGRVTEQAAIRIIDAGAAILRDEPTMIDIDAPLTICGDIHGQFYDLIKLFEVGGSPATTRYLFLGDYIDRGYFGIECVLYLWSLKIHYPKTFYLLRGNHECRHLTEYFTFKQECLVKYTEKIYESCMTAFDCLPLAALMNRQFLCVHGGISPEIHTLNDIRKLDRFHEPPPYGAMCDLLWSDPIEDYGNEKETSSSTSKRHNNIPLSDSSINNTSQIIPSSYNEHLFLTNTTRGCSYFYTYAAVNEFLIHNQILSIIRAHEAQDVGYRMYKKSAETGFPSLITIFSAPNYLDVYQNKAAIMKYENNVVNIRQFNCSSHPYWLPNFMDVFSWSLPFVGEKVIDVLLNILNICTDEELAEHDADIDTLIERNNREQRKEQIRTKIRALGKVAKAYKSLRELSENAITLRGLTPSTSSTDLNNSDEVKTEAEVVANILRDKNASTKERFSTAKILDQVNERMPPSKSTNSIINSTITERIRRTSTTNQTSQQTIKKELPSKTIVGGTTQGLVKMRRESYIGSSKSTPTTDLTKTVNGKTITKK
;
A
#
# COMPACT_ATOMS: atom_id res chain seq x y z
N MET A 1 51.51 -47.79 46.43
CA MET A 1 51.27 -49.22 46.15
C MET A 1 49.92 -49.31 45.45
N THR A 2 49.94 -49.33 44.11
CA THR A 2 49.56 -50.49 43.23
C THR A 2 48.04 -50.65 43.13
N SER A 3 47.37 -50.13 42.09
CA SER A 3 47.21 -50.68 40.72
C SER A 3 46.20 -51.82 40.60
N SER A 4 45.10 -51.63 39.86
CA SER A 4 44.85 -52.33 38.58
C SER A 4 43.45 -52.04 38.01
N ASP A 5 43.46 -51.70 36.71
CA ASP A 5 42.35 -51.55 35.76
C ASP A 5 41.78 -52.90 35.26
N LYS A 6 40.59 -52.80 34.65
CA LYS A 6 39.91 -53.60 33.59
C LYS A 6 38.50 -54.05 34.05
N THR A 7 37.40 -53.94 33.30
CA THR A 7 37.12 -53.63 31.88
C THR A 7 35.62 -53.29 31.72
N SER A 8 35.33 -52.62 30.61
CA SER A 8 34.06 -52.11 30.05
C SER A 8 32.90 -53.10 29.90
N ASP A 9 31.66 -52.59 30.11
CA ASP A 9 30.48 -52.95 29.31
C ASP A 9 29.51 -51.75 29.24
N ALA A 10 29.10 -51.41 28.01
CA ALA A 10 28.19 -50.31 27.68
C ALA A 10 26.72 -50.74 27.81
N PRO A 11 25.79 -49.91 28.32
CA PRO A 11 24.37 -50.26 28.36
C PRO A 11 23.68 -49.95 27.04
N SER A 12 22.95 -50.97 26.60
CA SER A 12 22.01 -51.06 25.48
C SER A 12 21.02 -49.90 25.34
N ALA A 13 20.85 -49.45 24.10
CA ALA A 13 19.79 -48.54 23.67
C ALA A 13 18.40 -49.15 23.93
N LEU A 14 17.61 -48.51 24.79
CA LEU A 14 16.19 -48.77 24.95
C LEU A 14 15.42 -47.95 23.92
N SER A 15 14.70 -48.64 23.05
CA SER A 15 13.80 -48.10 22.03
C SER A 15 12.68 -47.26 22.64
N SER A 16 12.69 -45.95 22.38
CA SER A 16 11.49 -45.12 22.54
C SER A 16 10.58 -45.33 21.33
N SER A 17 9.48 -46.05 21.53
CA SER A 17 8.40 -46.11 20.56
C SER A 17 7.69 -44.76 20.51
N SER A 18 8.17 -43.84 19.66
CA SER A 18 7.36 -42.70 19.24
C SER A 18 6.29 -43.22 18.28
N SER A 19 5.07 -43.35 18.77
CA SER A 19 3.90 -43.54 17.92
C SER A 19 3.67 -42.25 17.13
N THR A 20 4.33 -42.10 16.00
CA THR A 20 4.07 -41.04 15.03
C THR A 20 2.74 -41.34 14.35
N THR A 21 1.62 -41.04 15.03
CA THR A 21 0.32 -40.96 14.36
C THR A 21 0.40 -39.80 13.38
N THR A 22 0.67 -40.11 12.12
CA THR A 22 0.47 -39.20 11.00
C THR A 22 -1.01 -38.87 10.94
N SER A 23 -1.39 -37.77 11.60
CA SER A 23 -2.71 -37.16 11.46
C SER A 23 -2.97 -36.93 9.98
N LYS A 24 -3.75 -37.81 9.34
CA LYS A 24 -4.25 -37.58 7.98
C LYS A 24 -5.11 -36.32 8.02
N TYR A 25 -4.59 -35.24 7.48
CA TYR A 25 -5.35 -34.02 7.31
C TYR A 25 -6.52 -34.28 6.36
N SER A 26 -7.73 -33.93 6.80
CA SER A 26 -8.91 -33.95 5.94
C SER A 26 -8.75 -32.89 4.85
N THR A 27 -9.06 -33.22 3.60
CA THR A 27 -9.08 -32.26 2.49
C THR A 27 -10.44 -31.54 2.35
N LYS A 28 -11.42 -31.90 3.19
CA LYS A 28 -12.76 -31.30 3.21
C LYS A 28 -13.01 -30.45 4.44
N ASP A 29 -12.37 -30.80 5.56
CA ASP A 29 -12.56 -30.09 6.83
C ASP A 29 -11.48 -29.05 7.05
N ARG A 30 -11.81 -27.98 7.77
CA ARG A 30 -10.86 -26.97 8.18
C ARG A 30 -9.83 -27.54 9.15
N ASN A 31 -8.55 -27.45 8.79
CA ASN A 31 -7.45 -28.00 9.59
C ASN A 31 -7.22 -27.21 10.89
N CYS A 32 -7.05 -25.89 10.79
CA CYS A 32 -6.74 -25.02 11.93
C CYS A 32 -8.01 -24.53 12.61
N LYS A 33 -8.73 -25.41 13.31
CA LYS A 33 -10.04 -25.10 13.94
C LYS A 33 -9.97 -24.01 15.03
N THR A 34 -8.81 -23.80 15.64
CA THR A 34 -8.60 -22.82 16.72
C THR A 34 -8.54 -21.37 16.23
N VAL A 35 -8.21 -21.14 14.96
CA VAL A 35 -8.18 -19.79 14.37
C VAL A 35 -9.63 -19.35 14.16
N PRO A 36 -10.08 -18.17 14.62
CA PRO A 36 -11.42 -17.67 14.31
C PRO A 36 -11.68 -17.60 12.80
N THR A 37 -12.95 -17.70 12.39
CA THR A 37 -13.35 -17.52 10.99
C THR A 37 -14.02 -16.16 10.81
N PRO A 38 -13.68 -15.40 9.76
CA PRO A 38 -14.39 -14.18 9.44
C PRO A 38 -15.90 -14.40 9.25
N PRO A 39 -16.77 -13.55 9.81
CA PRO A 39 -18.21 -13.62 9.59
C PRO A 39 -18.56 -13.54 8.11
N SER A 40 -19.38 -14.48 7.63
CA SER A 40 -19.90 -14.45 6.26
C SER A 40 -21.05 -13.45 6.10
N HIS A 41 -21.80 -13.18 7.17
CA HIS A 41 -22.86 -12.18 7.19
C HIS A 41 -22.27 -10.78 7.14
N ARG A 42 -22.82 -9.92 6.28
CA ARG A 42 -22.47 -8.50 6.24
C ARG A 42 -23.50 -7.71 7.03
N LEU A 43 -23.06 -6.87 7.97
CA LEU A 43 -23.99 -6.03 8.73
C LEU A 43 -24.65 -5.01 7.79
N ASP A 44 -25.97 -4.99 7.79
CA ASP A 44 -26.76 -4.02 7.03
C ASP A 44 -27.04 -2.75 7.84
N ILE A 45 -27.86 -1.84 7.31
CA ILE A 45 -28.23 -0.63 8.04
C ILE A 45 -29.03 -0.95 9.31
N ASN A 46 -29.92 -1.95 9.28
CA ASN A 46 -30.75 -2.31 10.44
C ASN A 46 -29.92 -2.97 11.55
N ASP A 47 -28.83 -3.63 11.19
CA ASP A 47 -27.89 -4.21 12.15
C ASP A 47 -27.09 -3.12 12.90
N ILE A 48 -26.82 -1.99 12.24
CA ILE A 48 -25.94 -0.92 12.75
C ILE A 48 -26.73 0.24 13.37
N TYR A 49 -27.93 0.53 12.87
CA TYR A 49 -28.75 1.69 13.25
C TYR A 49 -30.05 1.23 13.90
N SER A 50 -30.42 1.86 15.02
CA SER A 50 -31.66 1.52 15.74
C SER A 50 -32.89 2.05 15.01
N HIS A 51 -32.75 3.20 14.35
CA HIS A 51 -33.78 3.88 13.57
C HIS A 51 -33.23 4.27 12.19
N PRO A 52 -33.10 3.30 11.27
CA PRO A 52 -32.53 3.50 9.93
C PRO A 52 -33.11 4.65 9.10
N SER A 53 -34.39 4.99 9.30
CA SER A 53 -35.05 6.08 8.57
C SER A 53 -34.75 7.47 9.13
N ASP A 54 -34.21 7.56 10.35
CA ASP A 54 -33.81 8.81 10.98
C ASP A 54 -32.39 9.17 10.51
N PRO A 55 -32.19 10.34 9.85
CA PRO A 55 -30.87 10.79 9.42
C PRO A 55 -29.93 11.12 10.59
N ASP A 56 -30.46 11.46 11.76
CA ASP A 56 -29.68 11.79 12.95
C ASP A 56 -29.32 10.56 13.80
N ASP A 57 -29.85 9.37 13.44
CA ASP A 57 -29.52 8.14 14.12
C ASP A 57 -28.05 7.75 13.91
N LYS A 58 -27.44 7.24 14.98
CA LYS A 58 -26.00 7.04 15.05
C LYS A 58 -25.64 5.55 14.97
N PRO A 59 -24.50 5.19 14.35
CA PRO A 59 -24.11 3.80 14.20
C PRO A 59 -23.71 3.14 15.53
N ASN A 60 -24.23 1.96 15.85
CA ASN A 60 -23.85 1.24 17.07
C ASN A 60 -22.34 0.88 17.07
N LEU A 61 -21.57 1.63 17.87
CA LEU A 61 -20.11 1.51 17.93
C LEU A 61 -19.64 0.15 18.41
N ASP A 62 -20.33 -0.46 19.36
CA ASP A 62 -19.91 -1.74 19.94
C ASP A 62 -20.14 -2.89 18.96
N ILE A 63 -21.31 -2.92 18.31
CA ILE A 63 -21.60 -3.91 17.27
C ILE A 63 -20.59 -3.77 16.12
N LEU A 64 -20.37 -2.54 15.65
CA LEU A 64 -19.42 -2.29 14.56
C LEU A 64 -18.00 -2.72 14.96
N LYS A 65 -17.50 -2.28 16.11
CA LYS A 65 -16.16 -2.65 16.61
C LYS A 65 -15.96 -4.16 16.68
N GLN A 66 -16.90 -4.89 17.30
CA GLN A 66 -16.79 -6.33 17.45
C GLN A 66 -16.82 -7.05 16.10
N HIS A 67 -17.66 -6.60 15.17
CA HIS A 67 -17.73 -7.17 13.83
C HIS A 67 -16.45 -6.95 13.04
N LEU A 68 -15.89 -5.74 13.06
CA LEU A 68 -14.64 -5.41 12.37
C LEU A 68 -13.43 -6.14 12.97
N LEU A 69 -13.39 -6.34 14.30
CA LEU A 69 -12.34 -7.14 14.98
C LEU A 69 -12.34 -8.62 14.56
N LEU A 70 -13.47 -9.12 14.05
CA LEU A 70 -13.60 -10.46 13.49
C LEU A 70 -13.42 -10.47 11.97
N GLU A 71 -12.92 -9.40 11.36
CA GLU A 71 -12.80 -9.23 9.90
C GLU A 71 -14.15 -9.24 9.16
N GLY A 72 -15.23 -9.00 9.90
CA GLY A 72 -16.57 -8.85 9.35
C GLY A 72 -16.67 -7.57 8.51
N ARG A 73 -17.48 -7.63 7.46
CA ARG A 73 -17.73 -6.49 6.56
C ARG A 73 -19.14 -5.96 6.76
N VAL A 74 -19.35 -4.69 6.46
CA VAL A 74 -20.70 -4.12 6.39
C VAL A 74 -21.21 -4.18 4.94
N THR A 75 -22.49 -3.89 4.73
CA THR A 75 -23.04 -3.68 3.38
C THR A 75 -22.53 -2.37 2.79
N GLU A 76 -22.48 -2.25 1.46
CA GLU A 76 -22.07 -1.00 0.79
C GLU A 76 -22.92 0.19 1.25
N GLN A 77 -24.23 -0.01 1.39
CA GLN A 77 -25.16 1.03 1.81
C GLN A 77 -24.85 1.54 3.21
N ALA A 78 -24.53 0.65 4.16
CA ALA A 78 -24.16 1.02 5.52
C ALA A 78 -22.80 1.74 5.57
N ALA A 79 -21.81 1.27 4.80
CA ALA A 79 -20.50 1.93 4.70
C ALA A 79 -20.63 3.35 4.16
N ILE A 80 -21.35 3.54 3.04
CA ILE A 80 -21.60 4.87 2.45
C ILE A 80 -22.28 5.79 3.46
N ARG A 81 -23.30 5.30 4.17
CA ARG A 81 -23.99 6.11 5.20
C ARG A 81 -23.01 6.62 6.26
N ILE A 82 -22.11 5.77 6.76
CA ILE A 82 -21.10 6.16 7.75
C ILE A 82 -20.12 7.20 7.15
N ILE A 83 -19.60 6.93 5.96
CA ILE A 83 -18.59 7.77 5.31
C ILE A 83 -19.18 9.15 4.99
N ASP A 84 -20.35 9.21 4.36
CA ASP A 84 -21.00 10.45 3.95
C ASP A 84 -21.47 11.28 5.16
N ALA A 85 -21.99 10.63 6.22
CA ALA A 85 -22.39 11.33 7.43
C ALA A 85 -21.19 11.92 8.18
N GLY A 86 -20.07 11.18 8.30
CA GLY A 86 -18.85 11.74 8.88
C GLY A 86 -18.25 12.85 8.01
N ALA A 87 -18.28 12.70 6.67
CA ALA A 87 -17.85 13.72 5.72
C ALA A 87 -18.67 15.01 5.84
N ALA A 88 -19.99 14.92 6.05
CA ALA A 88 -20.84 16.08 6.26
C ALA A 88 -20.40 16.88 7.50
N ILE A 89 -20.11 16.21 8.61
CA ILE A 89 -19.59 16.86 9.83
C ILE A 89 -18.24 17.51 9.56
N LEU A 90 -17.30 16.79 8.93
CA LEU A 90 -15.96 17.29 8.63
C LEU A 90 -15.99 18.50 7.67
N ARG A 91 -16.95 18.53 6.74
CA ARG A 91 -17.13 19.64 5.79
C ARG A 91 -17.51 20.94 6.50
N ASP A 92 -18.32 20.84 7.54
CA ASP A 92 -18.77 21.99 8.32
C ASP A 92 -17.69 22.53 9.28
N GLU A 93 -16.62 21.75 9.54
CA GLU A 93 -15.49 22.21 10.34
C GLU A 93 -14.59 23.20 9.56
N PRO A 94 -13.97 24.18 10.24
CA PRO A 94 -13.01 25.08 9.61
C PRO A 94 -11.72 24.35 9.20
N THR A 95 -10.97 24.92 8.26
CA THR A 95 -9.69 24.36 7.81
C THR A 95 -8.65 24.25 8.95
N MET A 96 -8.70 25.19 9.90
CA MET A 96 -7.97 25.09 11.17
C MET A 96 -8.97 25.10 12.34
N ILE A 97 -9.03 24.00 13.08
CA ILE A 97 -9.95 23.82 14.21
C ILE A 97 -9.34 24.33 15.53
N ASP A 98 -10.13 25.00 16.36
CA ASP A 98 -9.69 25.43 17.70
C ASP A 98 -10.18 24.40 18.74
N ILE A 99 -9.27 23.87 19.56
CA ILE A 99 -9.56 22.78 20.51
C ILE A 99 -9.00 23.10 21.90
N ASP A 100 -9.83 23.02 22.94
CA ASP A 100 -9.37 23.19 24.32
C ASP A 100 -8.77 21.90 24.92
N ALA A 101 -8.03 22.04 26.03
CA ALA A 101 -7.61 20.91 26.87
C ALA A 101 -8.74 20.45 27.83
N PRO A 102 -8.68 19.21 28.40
CA PRO A 102 -7.74 18.13 28.09
C PRO A 102 -7.93 17.52 26.71
N LEU A 103 -6.85 16.98 26.13
CA LEU A 103 -6.83 16.38 24.81
C LEU A 103 -5.86 15.19 24.74
N THR A 104 -6.23 14.14 24.01
CA THR A 104 -5.34 13.04 23.62
C THR A 104 -5.01 13.17 22.13
N ILE A 105 -3.73 13.35 21.81
CA ILE A 105 -3.23 13.54 20.45
C ILE A 105 -2.59 12.25 19.95
N CYS A 106 -2.96 11.85 18.73
CA CYS A 106 -2.55 10.62 18.08
C CYS A 106 -1.90 10.96 16.72
N GLY A 107 -0.79 10.31 16.39
CA GLY A 107 -0.16 10.40 15.08
C GLY A 107 -0.73 9.36 14.11
N ASP A 108 0.13 8.92 13.19
CA ASP A 108 -0.19 8.01 12.09
C ASP A 108 -0.75 6.66 12.60
N ILE A 109 -1.70 6.09 11.85
CA ILE A 109 -2.37 4.81 12.13
C ILE A 109 -2.11 3.77 11.02
N HIS A 110 -2.04 4.20 9.76
CA HIS A 110 -1.68 3.37 8.60
C HIS A 110 -2.41 2.02 8.50
N GLY A 111 -3.74 2.04 8.66
CA GLY A 111 -4.55 0.83 8.51
C GLY A 111 -4.26 -0.27 9.54
N GLN A 112 -3.62 0.05 10.67
CA GLN A 112 -3.40 -0.88 11.79
C GLN A 112 -4.61 -0.89 12.74
N PHE A 113 -5.76 -1.38 12.28
CA PHE A 113 -7.04 -1.33 13.02
C PHE A 113 -6.97 -1.96 14.42
N TYR A 114 -6.25 -3.07 14.59
CA TYR A 114 -6.12 -3.76 15.88
C TYR A 114 -5.31 -2.91 16.89
N ASP A 115 -4.30 -2.20 16.41
CA ASP A 115 -3.54 -1.25 17.22
C ASP A 115 -4.33 0.03 17.52
N LEU A 116 -5.21 0.45 16.60
CA LEU A 116 -6.15 1.54 16.85
C LEU A 116 -7.10 1.20 18.01
N ILE A 117 -7.58 -0.05 18.11
CA ILE A 117 -8.36 -0.47 19.28
C ILE A 117 -7.52 -0.40 20.56
N LYS A 118 -6.26 -0.85 20.50
CA LYS A 118 -5.33 -0.75 21.63
C LYS A 118 -5.06 0.71 22.03
N LEU A 119 -4.96 1.62 21.09
CA LEU A 119 -4.79 3.05 21.30
C LEU A 119 -5.93 3.62 22.16
N PHE A 120 -7.19 3.22 21.92
CA PHE A 120 -8.32 3.65 22.75
C PHE A 120 -8.31 3.05 24.16
N GLU A 121 -7.79 1.83 24.34
CA GLU A 121 -7.57 1.28 25.69
C GLU A 121 -6.54 2.09 26.49
N VAL A 122 -5.50 2.59 25.82
CA VAL A 122 -4.39 3.32 26.46
C VAL A 122 -4.73 4.81 26.68
N GLY A 123 -5.40 5.42 25.71
CA GLY A 123 -5.76 6.84 25.74
C GLY A 123 -7.00 7.16 26.56
N GLY A 124 -7.97 6.25 26.59
CA GLY A 124 -9.26 6.42 27.28
C GLY A 124 -10.44 6.28 26.32
N SER A 125 -11.64 6.03 26.88
CA SER A 125 -12.84 5.91 26.05
C SER A 125 -13.16 7.25 25.36
N PRO A 126 -13.40 7.28 24.03
CA PRO A 126 -13.87 8.46 23.30
C PRO A 126 -15.17 9.06 23.87
N ALA A 127 -15.98 8.27 24.59
CA ALA A 127 -17.17 8.76 25.29
C ALA A 127 -16.87 9.80 26.38
N THR A 128 -15.65 9.76 26.94
CA THR A 128 -15.23 10.59 28.08
C THR A 128 -13.92 11.33 27.83
N THR A 129 -13.29 11.14 26.68
CA THR A 129 -11.95 11.66 26.38
C THR A 129 -11.97 12.37 25.04
N ARG A 130 -11.43 13.59 25.00
CA ARG A 130 -11.24 14.33 23.76
C ARG A 130 -10.05 13.79 22.98
N TYR A 131 -10.22 13.66 21.67
CA TYR A 131 -9.21 13.11 20.76
C TYR A 131 -8.93 14.03 19.59
N LEU A 132 -7.66 14.13 19.22
CA LEU A 132 -7.19 14.73 17.98
C LEU A 132 -6.28 13.72 17.28
N PHE A 133 -6.64 13.31 16.07
CA PHE A 133 -5.76 12.53 15.20
C PHE A 133 -5.14 13.43 14.14
N LEU A 134 -3.84 13.24 13.89
CA LEU A 134 -3.06 14.13 13.03
C LEU A 134 -3.08 13.73 11.55
N GLY A 135 -3.58 12.55 11.19
CA GLY A 135 -3.68 12.08 9.80
C GLY A 135 -3.20 10.65 9.61
N ASP A 136 -3.08 10.23 8.35
CA ASP A 136 -2.55 8.93 7.90
C ASP A 136 -3.26 7.74 8.55
N TYR A 137 -4.56 7.65 8.27
CA TYR A 137 -5.46 6.59 8.74
C TYR A 137 -5.29 5.28 7.96
N ILE A 138 -4.81 5.40 6.73
CA ILE A 138 -4.88 4.39 5.67
C ILE A 138 -3.51 4.14 5.01
N ASP A 139 -3.53 3.25 4.01
CA ASP A 139 -2.37 2.68 3.32
C ASP A 139 -1.43 1.92 4.26
N ARG A 140 -0.49 1.18 3.63
CA ARG A 140 0.60 0.45 4.28
C ARG A 140 0.12 -0.79 5.04
N GLY A 141 -0.75 -0.63 6.03
CA GLY A 141 -1.52 -1.71 6.65
C GLY A 141 -2.68 -2.21 5.78
N TYR A 142 -3.26 -3.34 6.18
CA TYR A 142 -4.31 -4.03 5.42
C TYR A 142 -5.73 -3.80 5.94
N PHE A 143 -5.91 -2.95 6.96
CA PHE A 143 -7.20 -2.67 7.58
C PHE A 143 -7.56 -1.18 7.57
N GLY A 144 -7.21 -0.50 6.47
CA GLY A 144 -7.48 0.92 6.28
C GLY A 144 -8.98 1.24 6.27
N ILE A 145 -9.80 0.42 5.60
CA ILE A 145 -11.24 0.69 5.52
C ILE A 145 -11.93 0.48 6.87
N GLU A 146 -11.45 -0.46 7.69
CA GLU A 146 -11.93 -0.66 9.05
C GLU A 146 -11.57 0.53 9.94
N CYS A 147 -10.35 1.09 9.82
CA CYS A 147 -9.96 2.34 10.48
C CYS A 147 -10.91 3.48 10.09
N VAL A 148 -11.14 3.70 8.79
CA VAL A 148 -12.03 4.77 8.29
C VAL A 148 -13.45 4.59 8.84
N LEU A 149 -14.06 3.42 8.67
CA LEU A 149 -15.43 3.18 9.13
C LEU A 149 -15.58 3.40 10.64
N TYR A 150 -14.61 2.97 11.44
CA TYR A 150 -14.68 3.12 12.88
C TYR A 150 -14.42 4.56 13.34
N LEU A 151 -13.39 5.23 12.81
CA LEU A 151 -13.09 6.63 13.13
C LEU A 151 -14.21 7.58 12.69
N TRP A 152 -14.82 7.36 11.52
CA TRP A 152 -15.98 8.14 11.08
C TRP A 152 -17.20 7.89 11.97
N SER A 153 -17.43 6.65 12.40
CA SER A 153 -18.50 6.35 13.35
C SER A 153 -18.30 7.05 14.70
N LEU A 154 -17.04 7.15 15.17
CA LEU A 154 -16.68 7.93 16.36
C LEU A 154 -16.89 9.44 16.12
N LYS A 155 -16.52 9.96 14.94
CA LYS A 155 -16.77 11.36 14.58
C LYS A 155 -18.26 11.71 14.58
N ILE A 156 -19.11 10.81 14.09
CA ILE A 156 -20.58 10.94 14.14
C ILE A 156 -21.10 10.96 15.59
N HIS A 157 -20.53 10.13 16.46
CA HIS A 157 -20.92 10.09 17.87
C HIS A 157 -20.52 11.33 18.64
N TYR A 158 -19.29 11.79 18.41
CA TYR A 158 -18.57 12.74 19.23
C TYR A 158 -18.07 13.94 18.42
N PRO A 159 -18.93 14.63 17.64
CA PRO A 159 -18.48 15.63 16.66
C PRO A 159 -17.73 16.80 17.29
N LYS A 160 -17.99 17.10 18.57
CA LYS A 160 -17.41 18.21 19.34
C LYS A 160 -16.28 17.78 20.29
N THR A 161 -15.90 16.51 20.31
CA THR A 161 -14.84 15.99 21.19
C THR A 161 -13.89 15.03 20.48
N PHE A 162 -14.17 14.66 19.23
CA PHE A 162 -13.35 13.77 18.42
C PHE A 162 -13.01 14.46 17.10
N TYR A 163 -11.73 14.69 16.87
CA TYR A 163 -11.23 15.51 15.78
C TYR A 163 -10.24 14.71 14.92
N LEU A 164 -10.33 14.91 13.61
CA LEU A 164 -9.56 14.20 12.59
C LEU A 164 -8.94 15.24 11.67
N LEU A 165 -7.62 15.25 11.54
CA LEU A 165 -6.92 16.06 10.55
C LEU A 165 -6.61 15.24 9.29
N ARG A 166 -6.25 15.93 8.20
CA ARG A 166 -5.78 15.31 6.97
C ARG A 166 -4.30 15.00 7.09
N GLY A 167 -3.91 13.76 6.79
CA GLY A 167 -2.53 13.39 6.51
C GLY A 167 -2.23 13.39 5.02
N ASN A 168 -1.00 13.09 4.62
CA ASN A 168 -0.63 13.05 3.22
C ASN A 168 -1.23 11.84 2.50
N HIS A 169 -1.51 10.74 3.21
CA HIS A 169 -2.12 9.54 2.63
C HIS A 169 -3.60 9.70 2.30
N GLU A 170 -4.31 10.66 2.91
CA GLU A 170 -5.72 10.94 2.62
C GLU A 170 -5.92 11.70 1.28
N CYS A 171 -5.40 11.13 0.20
CA CYS A 171 -5.47 11.66 -1.16
C CYS A 171 -5.56 10.56 -2.22
N ARG A 172 -6.05 10.89 -3.42
CA ARG A 172 -6.18 9.94 -4.53
C ARG A 172 -4.80 9.48 -5.00
N HIS A 173 -3.83 10.39 -5.06
CA HIS A 173 -2.49 10.10 -5.60
C HIS A 173 -1.76 8.99 -4.84
N LEU A 174 -1.78 9.02 -3.50
CA LEU A 174 -1.12 7.99 -2.68
C LEU A 174 -1.93 6.70 -2.64
N THR A 175 -3.24 6.80 -2.47
CA THR A 175 -4.11 5.61 -2.35
C THR A 175 -4.22 4.79 -3.63
N GLU A 176 -4.04 5.40 -4.79
CA GLU A 176 -3.91 4.68 -6.07
C GLU A 176 -2.56 3.98 -6.24
N TYR A 177 -1.51 4.51 -5.63
CA TYR A 177 -0.14 3.99 -5.74
C TYR A 177 0.14 2.88 -4.71
N PHE A 178 -0.36 3.06 -3.49
CA PHE A 178 -0.30 2.08 -2.41
C PHE A 178 -1.52 1.14 -2.48
N THR A 179 -2.04 0.74 -1.32
CA THR A 179 -2.92 -0.43 -1.18
C THR A 179 -4.37 -0.04 -0.92
N PHE A 180 -4.70 1.17 -0.47
CA PHE A 180 -6.05 1.48 -0.03
C PHE A 180 -7.11 1.42 -1.12
N LYS A 181 -6.80 1.83 -2.36
CA LYS A 181 -7.74 1.64 -3.48
C LYS A 181 -8.01 0.16 -3.73
N GLN A 182 -6.95 -0.65 -3.77
CA GLN A 182 -7.08 -2.10 -3.95
C GLN A 182 -7.82 -2.76 -2.78
N GLU A 183 -7.60 -2.30 -1.55
CA GLU A 183 -8.32 -2.74 -0.35
C GLU A 183 -9.82 -2.53 -0.52
N CYS A 184 -10.23 -1.32 -0.92
CA CYS A 184 -11.64 -0.99 -1.16
C CYS A 184 -12.24 -1.88 -2.26
N LEU A 185 -11.50 -2.13 -3.35
CA LEU A 185 -11.97 -3.00 -4.44
C LEU A 185 -12.13 -4.47 -4.03
N VAL A 186 -11.27 -4.98 -3.16
CA VAL A 186 -11.33 -6.38 -2.69
C VAL A 186 -12.39 -6.58 -1.60
N LYS A 187 -12.53 -5.61 -0.69
CA LYS A 187 -13.46 -5.71 0.44
C LYS A 187 -14.88 -5.25 0.08
N TYR A 188 -14.97 -4.23 -0.76
CA TYR A 188 -16.20 -3.53 -1.14
C TYR A 188 -16.24 -3.26 -2.66
N THR A 189 -16.22 -2.00 -3.08
CA THR A 189 -16.38 -1.54 -4.47
C THR A 189 -15.63 -0.22 -4.67
N GLU A 190 -15.42 0.17 -5.93
CA GLU A 190 -14.83 1.47 -6.30
C GLU A 190 -15.67 2.65 -5.77
N LYS A 191 -16.98 2.47 -5.64
CA LYS A 191 -17.88 3.48 -5.08
C LYS A 191 -17.58 3.81 -3.61
N ILE A 192 -17.17 2.82 -2.81
CA ILE A 192 -16.68 3.08 -1.44
C ILE A 192 -15.40 3.90 -1.48
N TYR A 193 -14.47 3.56 -2.36
CA TYR A 193 -13.24 4.32 -2.53
C TYR A 193 -13.52 5.79 -2.88
N GLU A 194 -14.36 6.07 -3.87
CA GLU A 194 -14.71 7.45 -4.26
C GLU A 194 -15.43 8.23 -3.15
N SER A 195 -16.29 7.57 -2.36
CA SER A 195 -16.92 8.16 -1.18
C SER A 195 -15.86 8.52 -0.12
N CYS A 196 -14.89 7.63 0.15
CA CYS A 196 -13.75 7.94 1.02
C CYS A 196 -12.93 9.14 0.49
N MET A 197 -12.65 9.22 -0.81
CA MET A 197 -11.88 10.33 -1.38
C MET A 197 -12.60 11.68 -1.18
N THR A 198 -13.92 11.69 -1.39
CA THR A 198 -14.76 12.88 -1.13
C THR A 198 -14.78 13.25 0.35
N ALA A 199 -14.80 12.24 1.24
CA ALA A 199 -14.71 12.46 2.68
C ALA A 199 -13.34 13.01 3.10
N PHE A 200 -12.26 12.53 2.49
CA PHE A 200 -10.89 12.99 2.76
C PHE A 200 -10.66 14.43 2.35
N ASP A 201 -11.28 14.89 1.26
CA ASP A 201 -11.25 16.31 0.85
C ASP A 201 -11.93 17.22 1.89
N CYS A 202 -12.76 16.68 2.80
CA CYS A 202 -13.41 17.46 3.86
C CYS A 202 -12.57 17.60 5.13
N LEU A 203 -11.52 16.79 5.32
CA LEU A 203 -10.70 16.78 6.55
C LEU A 203 -9.99 18.14 6.78
N PRO A 204 -10.09 18.74 7.98
CA PRO A 204 -9.29 19.90 8.38
C PRO A 204 -7.78 19.67 8.23
N LEU A 205 -7.01 20.73 7.98
CA LEU A 205 -5.56 20.64 7.74
C LEU A 205 -4.73 20.89 9.00
N ALA A 206 -5.29 21.56 10.00
CA ALA A 206 -4.58 21.92 11.22
C ALA A 206 -5.53 22.05 12.41
N ALA A 207 -4.97 22.02 13.62
CA ALA A 207 -5.66 22.43 14.84
C ALA A 207 -4.81 23.41 15.65
N LEU A 208 -5.45 24.37 16.31
CA LEU A 208 -4.85 25.19 17.35
C LEU A 208 -5.31 24.67 18.72
N MET A 209 -4.47 23.87 19.38
CA MET A 209 -4.77 23.32 20.70
C MET A 209 -4.43 24.31 21.80
N ASN A 210 -5.39 24.56 22.69
CA ASN A 210 -5.29 25.38 23.90
C ASN A 210 -4.69 26.78 23.63
N ARG A 211 -4.84 27.29 22.40
CA ARG A 211 -4.21 28.53 21.90
C ARG A 211 -2.69 28.56 22.05
N GLN A 212 -2.06 27.40 22.20
CA GLN A 212 -0.64 27.25 22.53
C GLN A 212 0.09 26.33 21.55
N PHE A 213 -0.59 25.40 20.91
CA PHE A 213 0.06 24.42 20.06
C PHE A 213 -0.56 24.42 18.68
N LEU A 214 0.27 24.57 17.65
CA LEU A 214 -0.15 24.25 16.29
C LEU A 214 0.00 22.74 16.11
N CYS A 215 -1.10 22.07 15.75
CA CYS A 215 -1.12 20.65 15.44
C CYS A 215 -1.36 20.46 13.95
N VAL A 216 -0.47 19.77 13.26
CA VAL A 216 -0.49 19.51 11.81
C VAL A 216 0.04 18.11 11.53
N HIS A 217 -0.17 17.56 10.34
CA HIS A 217 0.43 16.28 9.97
C HIS A 217 1.93 16.43 9.66
N GLY A 218 2.21 17.23 8.64
CA GLY A 218 3.51 17.65 8.12
C GLY A 218 4.21 18.60 9.08
N GLY A 219 4.28 19.87 8.71
CA GLY A 219 4.90 20.91 9.50
C GLY A 219 4.58 22.29 8.95
N ILE A 220 5.59 23.13 8.80
CA ILE A 220 5.45 24.52 8.36
C ILE A 220 5.85 24.70 6.89
N SER A 221 5.33 25.77 6.28
CA SER A 221 5.57 26.14 4.89
C SER A 221 6.28 27.49 4.80
N PRO A 222 7.14 27.72 3.79
CA PRO A 222 7.63 29.07 3.47
C PRO A 222 6.50 30.03 3.05
N GLU A 223 5.31 29.53 2.67
CA GLU A 223 4.15 30.35 2.30
C GLU A 223 3.20 30.64 3.48
N ILE A 224 3.43 30.01 4.65
CA ILE A 224 2.58 30.16 5.83
C ILE A 224 3.37 30.88 6.92
N HIS A 225 3.08 32.17 7.11
CA HIS A 225 3.73 32.99 8.14
C HIS A 225 2.85 33.17 9.38
N THR A 226 1.52 33.11 9.20
CA THR A 226 0.55 33.26 10.27
C THR A 226 -0.45 32.11 10.34
N LEU A 227 -1.04 31.89 11.51
CA LEU A 227 -2.18 30.98 11.67
C LEU A 227 -3.38 31.36 10.78
N ASN A 228 -3.49 32.62 10.38
CA ASN A 228 -4.57 33.07 9.49
C ASN A 228 -4.35 32.65 8.03
N ASP A 229 -3.11 32.39 7.63
CA ASP A 229 -2.82 31.90 6.28
C ASP A 229 -3.37 30.47 6.09
N ILE A 230 -3.25 29.63 7.13
CA ILE A 230 -3.86 28.30 7.16
C ILE A 230 -5.39 28.38 7.07
N ARG A 231 -6.02 29.30 7.82
CA ARG A 231 -7.49 29.47 7.84
C ARG A 231 -8.07 29.85 6.47
N LYS A 232 -7.28 30.47 5.59
CA LYS A 232 -7.71 30.91 4.25
C LYS A 232 -7.56 29.85 3.17
N LEU A 233 -6.85 28.74 3.45
CA LEU A 233 -6.66 27.68 2.46
C LEU A 233 -8.01 27.04 2.12
N ASP A 234 -8.30 26.97 0.82
CA ASP A 234 -9.30 26.05 0.30
C ASP A 234 -8.73 24.63 0.40
N ARG A 235 -9.40 23.77 1.16
CA ARG A 235 -8.94 22.40 1.41
C ARG A 235 -9.73 21.35 0.64
N PHE A 236 -10.84 21.73 -0.01
CA PHE A 236 -11.84 20.82 -0.57
C PHE A 236 -11.45 20.29 -1.97
N HIS A 237 -10.21 19.85 -2.09
CA HIS A 237 -9.67 19.27 -3.31
C HIS A 237 -8.51 18.34 -2.98
N GLU A 238 -8.04 17.63 -4.02
CA GLU A 238 -6.82 16.84 -3.96
C GLU A 238 -5.63 17.73 -3.56
N PRO A 239 -4.76 17.32 -2.61
CA PRO A 239 -3.59 18.11 -2.25
C PRO A 239 -2.71 18.37 -3.50
N PRO A 240 -2.33 19.63 -3.77
CA PRO A 240 -1.47 19.96 -4.90
C PRO A 240 -0.06 19.39 -4.66
N PRO A 241 0.74 19.18 -5.73
CA PRO A 241 2.11 18.66 -5.59
C PRO A 241 3.10 19.67 -4.98
N TYR A 242 2.68 20.93 -4.78
CA TYR A 242 3.47 22.01 -4.18
C TYR A 242 2.55 23.06 -3.55
N GLY A 243 3.13 23.97 -2.75
CA GLY A 243 2.45 25.09 -2.10
C GLY A 243 2.00 24.79 -0.67
N ALA A 244 1.44 25.79 -0.01
CA ALA A 244 1.07 25.76 1.42
C ALA A 244 0.34 24.49 1.89
N MET A 245 -0.68 24.01 1.15
CA MET A 245 -1.41 22.79 1.51
C MET A 245 -0.55 21.53 1.40
N CYS A 246 0.31 21.43 0.38
CA CYS A 246 1.27 20.33 0.25
C CYS A 246 2.21 20.32 1.46
N ASP A 247 2.75 21.48 1.81
CA ASP A 247 3.75 21.62 2.87
C ASP A 247 3.21 21.30 4.26
N LEU A 248 1.96 21.67 4.57
CA LEU A 248 1.29 21.29 5.82
C LEU A 248 1.17 19.77 5.98
N LEU A 249 1.19 19.01 4.88
CA LEU A 249 1.05 17.55 4.89
C LEU A 249 2.38 16.82 4.70
N TRP A 250 3.38 17.43 4.04
CA TRP A 250 4.60 16.73 3.58
C TRP A 250 5.92 17.26 4.14
N SER A 251 5.93 18.44 4.78
CA SER A 251 7.19 18.98 5.29
C SER A 251 7.71 18.20 6.50
N ASP A 252 9.03 18.18 6.65
CA ASP A 252 9.73 17.49 7.74
C ASP A 252 10.73 18.44 8.43
N PRO A 253 11.07 18.22 9.71
CA PRO A 253 12.26 18.85 10.28
C PRO A 253 13.51 18.31 9.58
N ILE A 254 14.54 19.15 9.42
CA ILE A 254 15.87 18.68 9.01
C ILE A 254 16.41 17.59 9.96
N GLU A 255 17.31 16.74 9.49
CA GLU A 255 17.86 15.61 10.28
C GLU A 255 18.57 16.08 11.57
N ASP A 256 19.37 17.15 11.46
CA ASP A 256 20.16 17.76 12.53
C ASP A 256 19.44 18.92 13.24
N TYR A 257 18.10 18.93 13.23
CA TYR A 257 17.26 20.01 13.78
C TYR A 257 17.73 20.51 15.14
N GLY A 258 18.04 21.80 15.22
CA GLY A 258 18.54 22.49 16.40
C GLY A 258 20.06 22.46 16.59
N ASN A 259 20.80 21.72 15.76
CA ASN A 259 22.26 21.68 15.71
C ASN A 259 22.77 22.03 14.30
N GLU A 260 22.03 22.88 13.60
CA GLU A 260 22.37 23.33 12.25
C GLU A 260 23.79 23.89 12.22
N LYS A 261 24.63 23.38 11.33
CA LYS A 261 25.89 24.07 11.02
C LYS A 261 25.55 25.31 10.22
N GLU A 262 25.85 26.49 10.75
CA GLU A 262 25.90 27.71 9.93
C GLU A 262 26.77 27.39 8.72
N THR A 263 26.18 27.40 7.53
CA THR A 263 26.91 27.20 6.28
C THR A 263 27.86 28.38 6.12
N SER A 264 29.07 28.23 6.67
CA SER A 264 30.17 29.15 6.50
C SER A 264 30.45 29.31 5.00
N SER A 265 29.98 30.41 4.43
CA SER A 265 30.45 31.10 3.22
C SER A 265 31.73 30.52 2.59
N SER A 266 31.62 29.40 1.87
CA SER A 266 32.78 28.72 1.29
C SER A 266 32.48 28.11 -0.08
N THR A 267 31.82 28.86 -0.98
CA THR A 267 31.91 28.58 -2.43
C THR A 267 31.51 29.82 -3.25
N SER A 268 32.32 30.87 -3.18
CA SER A 268 32.32 31.93 -4.21
C SER A 268 33.74 32.47 -4.41
N LYS A 269 34.62 31.60 -4.89
CA LYS A 269 35.85 32.00 -5.59
C LYS A 269 36.14 31.00 -6.70
N ARG A 270 35.48 31.17 -7.84
CA ARG A 270 35.99 30.85 -9.19
C ARG A 270 34.85 31.09 -10.18
N HIS A 271 34.83 32.27 -10.80
CA HIS A 271 35.04 32.45 -12.25
C HIS A 271 34.97 33.96 -12.53
N ASN A 272 36.14 34.52 -12.84
CA ASN A 272 36.26 35.87 -13.41
C ASN A 272 35.97 35.80 -14.92
N ASN A 273 35.42 36.90 -15.44
CA ASN A 273 35.43 37.40 -16.82
C ASN A 273 34.32 36.97 -17.77
N ILE A 274 33.25 37.78 -17.88
CA ILE A 274 32.67 38.27 -19.16
C ILE A 274 32.14 39.72 -18.93
N PRO A 275 32.31 40.69 -19.86
CA PRO A 275 32.05 42.11 -19.61
C PRO A 275 30.57 42.50 -19.72
N LEU A 276 30.21 43.56 -18.99
CA LEU A 276 28.96 44.30 -19.08
C LEU A 276 28.74 44.89 -20.47
N SER A 277 27.58 44.62 -21.07
CA SER A 277 26.93 45.58 -21.96
C SER A 277 25.40 45.44 -21.90
N ASP A 278 24.81 46.61 -21.66
CA ASP A 278 23.50 47.08 -22.09
C ASP A 278 22.28 46.93 -21.16
N SER A 279 21.75 48.12 -20.91
CA SER A 279 20.53 48.51 -20.26
C SER A 279 19.29 48.04 -21.00
N SER A 280 18.32 47.50 -20.28
CA SER A 280 16.96 48.05 -20.17
C SER A 280 15.96 47.02 -19.62
N ILE A 281 14.92 47.58 -18.99
CA ILE A 281 13.60 47.01 -18.67
C ILE A 281 13.34 46.85 -17.17
N ASN A 282 12.52 47.80 -16.71
CA ASN A 282 11.81 47.85 -15.44
C ASN A 282 10.99 46.57 -15.20
N ASN A 283 11.00 46.06 -13.98
CA ASN A 283 9.77 45.70 -13.28
C ASN A 283 10.02 45.56 -11.78
N THR A 284 9.24 46.32 -11.03
CA THR A 284 9.14 46.33 -9.58
C THR A 284 8.55 44.99 -9.12
N SER A 285 9.41 44.01 -8.85
CA SER A 285 9.12 42.92 -7.93
C SER A 285 10.07 43.12 -6.76
N GLN A 286 9.52 43.27 -5.55
CA GLN A 286 10.31 43.22 -4.34
C GLN A 286 11.07 41.88 -4.33
N ILE A 287 12.36 41.96 -4.61
CA ILE A 287 13.30 40.86 -4.49
C ILE A 287 13.46 40.63 -2.98
N ILE A 288 12.68 39.69 -2.42
CA ILE A 288 13.08 39.06 -1.16
C ILE A 288 14.40 38.33 -1.49
N PRO A 289 15.51 38.61 -0.78
CA PRO A 289 16.79 38.02 -1.12
C PRO A 289 16.68 36.50 -1.00
N SER A 290 16.95 35.79 -2.10
CA SER A 290 16.88 34.32 -2.21
C SER A 290 17.72 33.59 -1.15
N SER A 291 18.68 34.26 -0.52
CA SER A 291 19.49 33.70 0.56
C SER A 291 18.77 33.57 1.90
N TYR A 292 17.71 34.36 2.18
CA TYR A 292 17.06 34.32 3.50
C TYR A 292 16.22 33.04 3.68
N ASN A 293 15.49 32.64 2.65
CA ASN A 293 14.67 31.43 2.70
C ASN A 293 15.49 30.14 2.75
N GLU A 294 16.70 30.10 2.16
CA GLU A 294 17.55 28.89 2.14
C GLU A 294 18.05 28.48 3.53
N HIS A 295 18.14 29.41 4.49
CA HIS A 295 18.53 29.09 5.87
C HIS A 295 17.36 28.59 6.74
N LEU A 296 16.12 28.86 6.32
CA LEU A 296 14.91 28.47 7.05
C LEU A 296 14.28 27.20 6.48
N PHE A 297 14.32 27.06 5.15
CA PHE A 297 13.72 25.97 4.41
C PHE A 297 14.68 25.42 3.35
N LEU A 298 14.80 24.10 3.30
CA LEU A 298 15.62 23.37 2.33
C LEU A 298 14.71 22.43 1.53
N THR A 299 15.05 22.10 0.29
CA THR A 299 14.27 21.11 -0.47
C THR A 299 14.24 19.75 0.26
N ASN A 300 13.06 19.18 0.44
CA ASN A 300 12.94 17.87 1.10
C ASN A 300 13.27 16.75 0.11
N THR A 301 14.52 16.29 0.15
CA THR A 301 15.01 15.19 -0.68
C THR A 301 14.49 13.83 -0.23
N THR A 302 14.05 13.69 1.04
CA THR A 302 13.44 12.45 1.53
C THR A 302 12.07 12.25 0.93
N ARG A 303 11.24 13.30 0.85
CA ARG A 303 9.88 13.24 0.30
C ARG A 303 9.82 13.47 -1.21
N GLY A 304 10.82 14.14 -1.79
CA GLY A 304 10.82 14.50 -3.22
C GLY A 304 9.83 15.61 -3.59
N CYS A 305 9.21 16.24 -2.60
CA CYS A 305 8.33 17.40 -2.68
C CYS A 305 8.43 18.17 -1.36
N SER A 306 7.86 19.37 -1.28
CA SER A 306 7.89 20.20 -0.06
C SER A 306 9.32 20.49 0.46
N TYR A 307 9.43 20.83 1.74
CA TYR A 307 10.63 21.38 2.36
C TYR A 307 10.98 20.66 3.66
N PHE A 308 12.28 20.61 3.94
CA PHE A 308 12.75 20.51 5.30
C PHE A 308 12.72 21.89 5.95
N TYR A 309 12.27 21.99 7.21
CA TYR A 309 12.32 23.22 7.99
C TYR A 309 13.32 23.13 9.14
N THR A 310 14.00 24.24 9.42
CA THR A 310 15.04 24.32 10.45
C THR A 310 14.47 24.73 11.82
N TYR A 311 15.27 24.59 12.89
CA TYR A 311 14.90 25.09 14.21
C TYR A 311 14.67 26.61 14.22
N ALA A 312 15.45 27.35 13.42
CA ALA A 312 15.27 28.79 13.26
C ALA A 312 13.90 29.12 12.67
N ALA A 313 13.47 28.40 11.61
CA ALA A 313 12.18 28.59 10.98
C ALA A 313 11.02 28.33 11.95
N VAL A 314 11.09 27.25 12.73
CA VAL A 314 10.08 26.96 13.74
C VAL A 314 10.05 28.02 14.83
N ASN A 315 11.19 28.43 15.38
CA ASN A 315 11.23 29.46 16.41
C ASN A 315 10.65 30.80 15.93
N GLU A 316 11.01 31.23 14.72
CA GLU A 316 10.46 32.45 14.12
C GLU A 316 8.93 32.35 14.02
N PHE A 317 8.42 31.22 13.52
CA PHE A 317 7.00 30.97 13.41
C PHE A 317 6.29 30.98 14.79
N LEU A 318 6.88 30.32 15.79
CA LEU A 318 6.34 30.25 17.16
C LEU A 318 6.24 31.65 17.80
N ILE A 319 7.31 32.44 17.70
CA ILE A 319 7.38 33.80 18.24
C ILE A 319 6.36 34.70 17.53
N HIS A 320 6.33 34.66 16.19
CA HIS A 320 5.44 35.49 15.39
C HIS A 320 3.96 35.22 15.70
N ASN A 321 3.61 33.95 15.89
CA ASN A 321 2.23 33.53 16.16
C ASN A 321 1.87 33.44 17.65
N GLN A 322 2.82 33.73 18.55
CA GLN A 322 2.64 33.67 20.00
C GLN A 322 2.13 32.30 20.49
N ILE A 323 2.67 31.23 19.92
CA ILE A 323 2.37 29.84 20.29
C ILE A 323 3.63 29.18 20.88
N LEU A 324 3.43 28.11 21.65
CA LEU A 324 4.45 27.45 22.45
C LEU A 324 5.24 26.40 21.66
N SER A 325 4.57 25.62 20.81
CA SER A 325 5.18 24.47 20.13
C SER A 325 4.35 24.01 18.93
N ILE A 326 4.98 23.25 18.04
CA ILE A 326 4.33 22.53 16.95
C ILE A 326 4.27 21.04 17.31
N ILE A 327 3.09 20.43 17.19
CA ILE A 327 2.87 18.99 17.39
C ILE A 327 2.52 18.38 16.05
N ARG A 328 3.27 17.35 15.63
CA ARG A 328 3.13 16.76 14.30
C ARG A 328 3.31 15.24 14.28
N ALA A 329 3.10 14.62 13.12
CA ALA A 329 3.16 13.16 12.94
C ALA A 329 4.12 12.72 11.80
N HIS A 330 3.67 11.95 10.79
CA HIS A 330 4.31 11.69 9.48
C HIS A 330 5.66 10.93 9.45
N GLU A 331 6.44 10.98 10.52
CA GLU A 331 7.75 10.31 10.60
C GLU A 331 7.72 9.24 11.69
N ALA A 332 7.90 7.97 11.28
CA ALA A 332 8.09 6.85 12.20
C ALA A 332 9.18 7.15 13.24
N GLN A 333 8.89 6.84 14.51
CA GLN A 333 9.79 7.00 15.66
C GLN A 333 9.94 5.66 16.38
N ASP A 334 11.17 5.26 16.71
CA ASP A 334 11.49 4.00 17.41
C ASP A 334 10.70 3.85 18.72
N VAL A 335 10.58 4.95 19.48
CA VAL A 335 9.84 4.99 20.75
C VAL A 335 8.42 5.57 20.61
N GLY A 336 7.94 5.78 19.38
CA GLY A 336 6.62 6.33 19.08
C GLY A 336 6.49 7.85 19.25
N TYR A 337 7.55 8.55 19.67
CA TYR A 337 7.58 10.00 19.72
C TYR A 337 9.00 10.55 19.67
N ARG A 338 9.14 11.84 19.37
CA ARG A 338 10.38 12.60 19.49
C ARG A 338 10.09 14.01 19.97
N MET A 339 10.78 14.44 21.02
CA MET A 339 10.80 15.85 21.43
C MET A 339 12.08 16.49 20.91
N TYR A 340 11.94 17.59 20.18
CA TYR A 340 13.06 18.28 19.56
C TYR A 340 13.64 19.35 20.50
N LYS A 341 14.62 20.12 20.00
CA LYS A 341 15.29 21.19 20.74
C LYS A 341 14.26 22.13 21.38
N LYS A 342 14.55 22.55 22.61
CA LYS A 342 13.69 23.46 23.36
C LYS A 342 13.87 24.89 22.86
N SER A 343 12.77 25.64 22.74
CA SER A 343 12.83 27.10 22.55
C SER A 343 13.60 27.74 23.70
N ALA A 344 14.45 28.71 23.38
CA ALA A 344 15.28 29.40 24.38
C ALA A 344 14.43 30.29 25.30
N GLU A 345 13.32 30.81 24.77
CA GLU A 345 12.41 31.73 25.44
C GLU A 345 11.52 31.01 26.45
N THR A 346 11.03 29.82 26.09
CA THR A 346 10.02 29.09 26.88
C THR A 346 10.58 27.89 27.63
N GLY A 347 11.74 27.35 27.21
CA GLY A 347 12.30 26.10 27.74
C GLY A 347 11.48 24.85 27.40
N PHE A 348 10.46 24.98 26.54
CA PHE A 348 9.59 23.90 26.08
C PHE A 348 10.04 23.39 24.70
N PRO A 349 9.90 22.09 24.36
CA PRO A 349 10.22 21.57 23.03
C PRO A 349 9.56 22.38 21.91
N SER A 350 10.33 22.94 20.97
CA SER A 350 9.77 23.75 19.87
C SER A 350 8.94 22.92 18.91
N LEU A 351 9.25 21.63 18.80
CA LEU A 351 8.61 20.65 17.94
C LEU A 351 8.47 19.31 18.67
N ILE A 352 7.36 18.62 18.44
CA ILE A 352 7.08 17.27 18.94
C ILE A 352 6.55 16.43 17.79
N THR A 353 7.17 15.28 17.52
CA THR A 353 6.62 14.27 16.61
C THR A 353 5.96 13.15 17.43
N ILE A 354 4.73 12.78 17.10
CA ILE A 354 3.99 11.65 17.68
C ILE A 354 3.68 10.65 16.56
N PHE A 355 3.92 9.36 16.82
CA PHE A 355 3.68 8.28 15.87
C PHE A 355 2.92 7.14 16.57
N SER A 356 1.75 6.79 16.05
CA SER A 356 0.78 5.93 16.75
C SER A 356 0.62 4.53 16.13
N ALA A 357 1.47 4.14 15.18
CA ALA A 357 1.51 2.81 14.56
C ALA A 357 2.68 1.97 15.11
N PRO A 358 2.45 1.03 16.05
CA PRO A 358 3.52 0.23 16.64
C PRO A 358 3.92 -0.91 15.70
N ASN A 359 5.18 -1.36 15.77
CA ASN A 359 5.74 -2.37 14.85
C ASN A 359 5.34 -2.11 13.39
N TYR A 360 5.53 -0.87 12.95
CA TYR A 360 5.09 -0.40 11.65
C TYR A 360 5.58 -1.33 10.52
N LEU A 361 4.68 -1.61 9.56
CA LEU A 361 4.89 -2.58 8.47
C LEU A 361 5.27 -4.00 8.93
N ASP A 362 4.96 -4.38 10.16
CA ASP A 362 5.36 -5.63 10.80
C ASP A 362 6.88 -5.87 10.93
N VAL A 363 7.70 -4.87 10.60
CA VAL A 363 9.17 -5.00 10.52
C VAL A 363 9.93 -3.98 11.33
N TYR A 364 9.38 -2.77 11.56
CA TYR A 364 10.11 -1.69 12.23
C TYR A 364 10.39 -1.97 13.71
N GLN A 365 9.56 -2.79 14.37
CA GLN A 365 9.65 -3.11 15.80
C GLN A 365 9.63 -1.89 16.74
N ASN A 366 9.17 -0.74 16.26
CA ASN A 366 9.00 0.46 17.05
C ASN A 366 7.83 0.33 18.04
N LYS A 367 7.86 1.16 19.09
CA LYS A 367 6.67 1.45 19.89
C LYS A 367 5.82 2.51 19.20
N ALA A 368 4.55 2.56 19.55
CA ALA A 368 3.69 3.70 19.29
C ALA A 368 3.55 4.54 20.55
N ALA A 369 3.14 5.81 20.37
CA ALA A 369 2.77 6.65 21.48
C ALA A 369 1.54 7.51 21.17
N ILE A 370 0.89 7.97 22.23
CA ILE A 370 -0.08 9.07 22.23
C ILE A 370 0.37 10.14 23.23
N MET A 371 -0.01 11.39 22.97
CA MET A 371 0.27 12.51 23.86
C MET A 371 -1.01 12.94 24.57
N LYS A 372 -1.04 12.81 25.90
CA LYS A 372 -2.13 13.33 26.73
C LYS A 372 -1.73 14.68 27.30
N TYR A 373 -2.51 15.72 27.00
CA TYR A 373 -2.35 17.03 27.58
C TYR A 373 -3.53 17.32 28.52
N GLU A 374 -3.25 17.43 29.81
CA GLU A 374 -4.23 17.68 30.86
C GLU A 374 -3.56 18.42 32.02
N ASN A 375 -4.26 19.37 32.65
CA ASN A 375 -3.74 20.14 33.80
C ASN A 375 -2.37 20.81 33.53
N ASN A 376 -2.17 21.32 32.32
CA ASN A 376 -0.90 21.90 31.83
C ASN A 376 0.29 20.93 31.83
N VAL A 377 0.04 19.62 31.92
CA VAL A 377 1.06 18.57 31.90
C VAL A 377 0.93 17.78 30.59
N VAL A 378 2.07 17.60 29.93
CA VAL A 378 2.22 16.68 28.79
C VAL A 378 2.64 15.32 29.33
N ASN A 379 1.84 14.29 29.04
CA ASN A 379 2.13 12.90 29.38
C ASN A 379 2.15 12.06 28.10
N ILE A 380 3.28 11.43 27.80
CA ILE A 380 3.41 10.51 26.68
C ILE A 380 3.12 9.09 27.16
N ARG A 381 2.11 8.45 26.56
CA ARG A 381 1.80 7.04 26.82
C ARG A 381 2.21 6.19 25.63
N GLN A 382 3.14 5.29 25.85
CA GLN A 382 3.62 4.36 24.83
C GLN A 382 2.86 3.03 24.88
N PHE A 383 2.75 2.36 23.74
CA PHE A 383 2.17 1.02 23.65
C PHE A 383 2.85 0.19 22.54
N ASN A 384 2.73 -1.12 22.66
CA ASN A 384 3.28 -2.08 21.70
C ASN A 384 2.19 -2.55 20.73
N CYS A 385 2.59 -3.25 19.67
CA CYS A 385 1.66 -3.81 18.70
C CYS A 385 0.79 -4.93 19.27
N SER A 386 -0.33 -5.12 18.61
CA SER A 386 -1.33 -6.15 18.85
C SER A 386 -1.31 -7.13 17.68
N SER A 387 -1.63 -8.39 17.93
CA SER A 387 -1.76 -9.37 16.85
C SER A 387 -2.93 -9.00 15.94
N HIS A 388 -2.74 -9.14 14.64
CA HIS A 388 -3.77 -8.97 13.63
C HIS A 388 -3.79 -10.16 12.66
N PRO A 389 -4.91 -10.38 11.94
CA PRO A 389 -5.00 -11.38 10.88
C PRO A 389 -4.01 -11.11 9.75
N TYR A 390 -3.56 -12.19 9.13
CA TYR A 390 -2.60 -12.14 8.04
C TYR A 390 -3.30 -11.97 6.69
N TRP A 391 -2.80 -11.03 5.89
CA TRP A 391 -3.16 -10.86 4.49
C TRP A 391 -1.94 -11.09 3.60
N LEU A 392 -2.15 -11.74 2.46
CA LEU A 392 -1.13 -11.78 1.42
C LEU A 392 -0.98 -10.36 0.80
N PRO A 393 0.22 -9.99 0.33
CA PRO A 393 0.46 -8.69 -0.27
C PRO A 393 -0.55 -8.35 -1.37
N ASN A 394 -1.00 -7.10 -1.39
CA ASN A 394 -2.04 -6.58 -2.31
C ASN A 394 -3.37 -7.36 -2.28
N PHE A 395 -3.70 -7.99 -1.15
CA PHE A 395 -4.94 -8.74 -0.95
C PHE A 395 -5.12 -9.89 -1.95
N MET A 396 -4.01 -10.47 -2.41
CA MET A 396 -4.02 -11.59 -3.35
C MET A 396 -4.64 -12.84 -2.72
N ASP A 397 -5.48 -13.56 -3.47
CA ASP A 397 -6.01 -14.84 -3.03
C ASP A 397 -4.97 -15.97 -3.17
N VAL A 398 -5.17 -17.05 -2.41
CA VAL A 398 -4.21 -18.17 -2.34
C VAL A 398 -4.05 -18.90 -3.68
N PHE A 399 -5.04 -18.89 -4.58
CA PHE A 399 -4.91 -19.50 -5.90
C PHE A 399 -4.02 -18.64 -6.78
N SER A 400 -4.29 -17.34 -6.87
CA SER A 400 -3.44 -16.40 -7.61
C SER A 400 -1.98 -16.46 -7.14
N TRP A 401 -1.77 -16.62 -5.83
CA TRP A 401 -0.44 -16.75 -5.24
C TRP A 401 0.25 -18.08 -5.58
N SER A 402 -0.45 -19.21 -5.43
CA SER A 402 0.15 -20.55 -5.51
C SER A 402 0.18 -21.15 -6.92
N LEU A 403 -0.70 -20.71 -7.81
CA LEU A 403 -0.84 -21.30 -9.14
C LEU A 403 0.44 -21.23 -10.00
N PRO A 404 1.22 -20.13 -10.00
CA PRO A 404 2.51 -20.09 -10.69
C PRO A 404 3.48 -21.16 -10.18
N PHE A 405 3.55 -21.34 -8.86
CA PHE A 405 4.40 -22.35 -8.22
C PHE A 405 3.95 -23.78 -8.54
N VAL A 406 2.65 -24.06 -8.42
CA VAL A 406 2.09 -25.38 -8.75
C VAL A 406 2.34 -25.71 -10.22
N GLY A 407 2.14 -24.74 -11.12
CA GLY A 407 2.42 -24.90 -12.55
C GLY A 407 3.88 -25.28 -12.82
N GLU A 408 4.83 -24.54 -12.24
CA GLU A 408 6.26 -24.87 -12.35
C GLU A 408 6.54 -26.29 -11.85
N LYS A 409 6.08 -26.66 -10.66
CA LYS A 409 6.41 -27.96 -10.07
C LYS A 409 5.80 -29.14 -10.79
N VAL A 410 4.58 -29.01 -11.30
CA VAL A 410 3.99 -30.04 -12.16
C VAL A 410 4.82 -30.21 -13.43
N ILE A 411 5.29 -29.12 -14.03
CA ILE A 411 6.10 -29.18 -15.24
C ILE A 411 7.49 -29.77 -14.94
N ASP A 412 8.12 -29.40 -13.84
CA ASP A 412 9.39 -30.00 -13.37
C ASP A 412 9.25 -31.51 -13.23
N VAL A 413 8.16 -31.98 -12.61
CA VAL A 413 7.85 -33.42 -12.47
C VAL A 413 7.68 -34.07 -13.84
N LEU A 414 6.91 -33.47 -14.75
CA LEU A 414 6.69 -33.99 -16.09
C LEU A 414 8.00 -34.07 -16.90
N LEU A 415 8.87 -33.05 -16.80
CA LEU A 415 10.17 -33.05 -17.46
C LEU A 415 11.08 -34.15 -16.88
N ASN A 416 11.09 -34.33 -15.57
CA ASN A 416 11.86 -35.40 -14.94
C ASN A 416 11.34 -36.79 -15.35
N ILE A 417 10.02 -36.99 -15.42
CA ILE A 417 9.43 -38.25 -15.91
C ILE A 417 9.81 -38.49 -17.37
N LEU A 418 9.77 -37.47 -18.23
CA LEU A 418 10.14 -37.60 -19.64
C LEU A 418 11.64 -37.87 -19.83
N ASN A 419 12.48 -37.36 -18.93
CA ASN A 419 13.92 -37.63 -18.92
C ASN A 419 14.27 -39.04 -18.40
N ILE A 420 13.30 -39.83 -17.88
CA ILE A 420 13.53 -41.25 -17.54
C ILE A 420 13.73 -42.07 -18.82
N CYS A 421 13.06 -41.70 -19.92
CA CYS A 421 13.32 -42.32 -21.22
C CYS A 421 14.70 -41.89 -21.71
N THR A 422 15.70 -42.74 -21.50
CA THR A 422 17.06 -42.55 -22.01
C THR A 422 17.06 -42.68 -23.54
N ASP A 423 18.03 -42.05 -24.20
CA ASP A 423 18.26 -42.25 -25.64
C ASP A 423 18.46 -43.74 -25.99
N GLU A 424 18.87 -44.55 -25.00
CA GLU A 424 19.03 -46.02 -25.07
C GLU A 424 17.69 -46.78 -25.16
N GLU A 425 16.65 -46.43 -24.38
CA GLU A 425 15.31 -47.04 -24.53
C GLU A 425 14.62 -46.63 -25.85
N LEU A 426 14.98 -45.47 -26.39
CA LEU A 426 14.55 -45.04 -27.74
C LEU A 426 15.36 -45.70 -28.86
N ALA A 427 16.53 -46.25 -28.53
CA ALA A 427 17.44 -46.96 -29.43
C ALA A 427 17.32 -48.48 -29.35
N GLU A 428 16.64 -49.03 -28.32
CA GLU A 428 16.50 -50.47 -28.18
C GLU A 428 15.79 -51.12 -29.37
N HIS A 429 16.50 -52.15 -29.82
CA HIS A 429 16.46 -52.77 -31.12
C HIS A 429 15.57 -54.01 -30.98
N ASP A 430 14.28 -53.90 -31.31
CA ASP A 430 13.51 -55.09 -31.64
C ASP A 430 14.02 -55.57 -33.01
N ALA A 431 15.05 -56.40 -32.95
CA ALA A 431 15.43 -57.27 -34.05
C ALA A 431 14.29 -58.27 -34.24
N ASP A 432 13.28 -57.90 -35.02
CA ASP A 432 12.77 -58.77 -36.09
C ASP A 432 11.69 -58.05 -36.95
N ILE A 433 12.05 -57.90 -38.24
CA ILE A 433 11.20 -57.63 -39.41
C ILE A 433 10.44 -56.28 -39.43
N ASP A 434 11.17 -55.19 -39.72
CA ASP A 434 10.59 -53.87 -40.03
C ASP A 434 10.30 -53.72 -41.54
N THR A 435 9.03 -53.45 -41.90
CA THR A 435 8.70 -52.81 -43.18
C THR A 435 8.97 -51.30 -43.09
N LEU A 436 9.31 -50.65 -44.21
CA LEU A 436 9.60 -49.20 -44.30
C LEU A 436 8.46 -48.30 -43.73
N ILE A 437 7.23 -48.80 -43.64
CA ILE A 437 6.05 -48.10 -43.13
C ILE A 437 6.09 -47.99 -41.60
N GLU A 438 6.51 -49.04 -40.89
CA GLU A 438 6.60 -49.04 -39.41
C GLU A 438 7.75 -48.17 -38.91
N ARG A 439 8.88 -48.17 -39.61
CA ARG A 439 10.03 -47.30 -39.35
C ARG A 439 9.68 -45.81 -39.47
N ASN A 440 8.89 -45.44 -40.47
CA ASN A 440 8.43 -44.06 -40.68
C ASN A 440 7.41 -43.61 -39.62
N ASN A 441 6.54 -44.52 -39.17
CA ASN A 441 5.61 -44.28 -38.06
C ASN A 441 6.34 -44.16 -36.71
N ARG A 442 7.41 -44.94 -36.48
CA ARG A 442 8.23 -44.88 -35.25
C ARG A 442 9.05 -43.59 -35.19
N GLU A 443 9.63 -43.14 -36.30
CA GLU A 443 10.34 -41.84 -36.37
C GLU A 443 9.37 -40.65 -36.25
N GLN A 444 8.18 -40.69 -36.85
CA GLN A 444 7.14 -39.68 -36.59
C GLN A 444 6.74 -39.63 -35.11
N ARG A 445 6.60 -40.79 -34.46
CA ARG A 445 6.28 -40.88 -33.03
C ARG A 445 7.41 -40.32 -32.16
N LYS A 446 8.67 -40.59 -32.50
CA LYS A 446 9.85 -39.98 -31.86
C LYS A 446 9.86 -38.46 -32.02
N GLU A 447 9.57 -37.94 -33.21
CA GLU A 447 9.53 -36.49 -33.44
C GLU A 447 8.33 -35.82 -32.73
N GLN A 448 7.19 -36.51 -32.62
CA GLN A 448 6.06 -36.05 -31.80
C GLN A 448 6.43 -35.97 -30.31
N ILE A 449 7.18 -36.96 -29.80
CA ILE A 449 7.68 -36.94 -28.40
C ILE A 449 8.68 -35.79 -28.21
N ARG A 450 9.66 -35.63 -29.12
CA ARG A 450 10.60 -34.49 -29.09
C ARG A 450 9.88 -33.14 -29.16
N THR A 451 8.84 -33.03 -29.98
CA THR A 451 8.01 -31.82 -30.10
C THR A 451 7.26 -31.55 -28.79
N LYS A 452 6.71 -32.58 -28.14
CA LYS A 452 6.05 -32.45 -26.83
C LYS A 452 7.03 -32.06 -25.72
N ILE A 453 8.25 -32.62 -25.70
CA ILE A 453 9.31 -32.24 -24.76
C ILE A 453 9.71 -30.78 -24.97
N ARG A 454 9.94 -30.35 -26.22
CA ARG A 454 10.25 -28.94 -26.55
C ARG A 454 9.11 -28.00 -26.15
N ALA A 455 7.86 -28.40 -26.34
CA ALA A 455 6.69 -27.63 -25.92
C ALA A 455 6.62 -27.50 -24.39
N LEU A 456 6.81 -28.61 -23.66
CA LEU A 456 6.85 -28.62 -22.20
C LEU A 456 8.00 -27.77 -21.65
N GLY A 457 9.19 -27.82 -22.25
CA GLY A 457 10.32 -26.96 -21.87
C GLY A 457 10.04 -25.46 -22.07
N LYS A 458 9.29 -25.09 -23.12
CA LYS A 458 8.84 -23.69 -23.32
C LYS A 458 7.83 -23.26 -22.25
N VAL A 459 6.89 -24.13 -21.90
CA VAL A 459 5.90 -23.87 -20.84
C VAL A 459 6.57 -23.82 -19.47
N ALA A 460 7.55 -24.70 -19.18
CA ALA A 460 8.37 -24.68 -17.97
C ALA A 460 9.05 -23.33 -17.78
N LYS A 461 9.69 -22.83 -18.84
CA LYS A 461 10.37 -21.54 -18.83
C LYS A 461 9.39 -20.39 -18.56
N ALA A 462 8.19 -20.42 -19.15
CA ALA A 462 7.16 -19.41 -18.90
C ALA A 462 6.67 -19.42 -17.45
N TYR A 463 6.39 -20.60 -16.87
CA TYR A 463 5.95 -20.71 -15.47
C TYR A 463 7.04 -20.34 -14.47
N LYS A 464 8.29 -20.72 -14.74
CA LYS A 464 9.44 -20.29 -13.94
C LYS A 464 9.57 -18.76 -13.93
N SER A 465 9.47 -18.11 -15.10
CA SER A 465 9.47 -16.64 -15.18
C SER A 465 8.27 -16.01 -14.47
N LEU A 466 7.07 -16.58 -14.58
CA LEU A 466 5.89 -16.10 -13.84
C LEU A 466 6.06 -16.21 -12.32
N ARG A 467 6.69 -17.29 -11.84
CA ARG A 467 6.98 -17.46 -10.41
C ARG A 467 8.06 -16.49 -9.95
N GLU A 468 9.17 -16.36 -10.66
CA GLU A 468 10.23 -15.40 -10.35
C GLU A 468 9.66 -13.97 -10.30
N LEU A 469 8.79 -13.61 -11.26
CA LEU A 469 8.05 -12.35 -11.23
C LEU A 469 7.11 -12.25 -10.02
N SER A 470 6.41 -13.33 -9.65
CA SER A 470 5.53 -13.37 -8.49
C SER A 470 6.30 -13.26 -7.16
N GLU A 471 7.40 -13.97 -6.98
CA GLU A 471 8.25 -13.95 -5.79
C GLU A 471 8.99 -12.62 -5.64
N ASN A 472 9.52 -12.08 -6.75
CA ASN A 472 10.09 -10.74 -6.77
C ASN A 472 9.02 -9.69 -6.49
N ALA A 473 7.80 -9.84 -7.03
CA ALA A 473 6.69 -8.94 -6.72
C ALA A 473 6.25 -9.04 -5.25
N ILE A 474 6.34 -10.19 -4.59
CA ILE A 474 6.00 -10.32 -3.16
C ILE A 474 7.09 -9.71 -2.28
N THR A 475 8.35 -9.97 -2.60
CA THR A 475 9.52 -9.51 -1.83
C THR A 475 9.73 -8.01 -2.01
N LEU A 476 9.58 -7.49 -3.23
CA LEU A 476 9.55 -6.05 -3.48
C LEU A 476 8.25 -5.44 -2.96
N ARG A 477 7.05 -5.96 -3.23
CA ARG A 477 5.79 -5.23 -2.91
C ARG A 477 5.38 -5.24 -1.44
N GLY A 478 5.98 -6.10 -0.62
CA GLY A 478 5.90 -5.96 0.84
C GLY A 478 6.68 -4.76 1.39
N LEU A 479 7.60 -4.20 0.59
CA LEU A 479 8.51 -3.10 0.96
C LEU A 479 8.62 -1.99 -0.11
N THR A 480 7.84 -2.04 -1.20
CA THR A 480 7.84 -1.06 -2.31
C THR A 480 6.48 -1.07 -3.04
N PRO A 481 6.10 -0.03 -3.78
CA PRO A 481 4.71 0.16 -4.20
C PRO A 481 4.44 -0.43 -5.59
N SER A 482 3.17 -0.37 -6.00
CA SER A 482 2.56 -1.21 -7.02
C SER A 482 2.91 -0.92 -8.51
N THR A 483 4.01 -0.24 -8.85
CA THR A 483 4.37 0.05 -10.25
C THR A 483 5.86 -0.10 -10.60
N SER A 484 6.11 -0.70 -11.77
CA SER A 484 7.36 -0.88 -12.52
C SER A 484 8.32 -2.01 -12.09
N SER A 485 8.00 -3.20 -12.60
CA SER A 485 8.95 -4.29 -12.87
C SER A 485 9.80 -3.96 -14.11
N THR A 486 10.83 -3.11 -14.01
CA THR A 486 11.95 -3.11 -14.98
C THR A 486 13.17 -2.40 -14.39
N ASP A 487 13.97 -3.12 -13.62
CA ASP A 487 15.44 -2.99 -13.56
C ASP A 487 16.06 -4.31 -13.05
N LEU A 488 15.61 -5.43 -13.64
CA LEU A 488 16.14 -6.77 -13.36
C LEU A 488 17.03 -7.23 -14.51
N ASN A 489 18.19 -6.60 -14.65
CA ASN A 489 19.31 -7.15 -15.43
C ASN A 489 20.54 -7.49 -14.57
N ASN A 490 20.46 -7.38 -13.23
CA ASN A 490 21.46 -7.94 -12.32
C ASN A 490 20.77 -8.89 -11.32
N SER A 491 20.67 -10.17 -11.68
CA SER A 491 20.06 -11.22 -10.85
C SER A 491 20.89 -11.59 -9.61
N ASP A 492 22.12 -11.10 -9.51
CA ASP A 492 23.05 -11.44 -8.43
C ASP A 492 23.14 -10.37 -7.33
N GLU A 493 22.87 -9.08 -7.63
CA GLU A 493 22.89 -7.99 -6.61
C GLU A 493 21.56 -7.83 -5.85
N VAL A 494 20.41 -8.00 -6.52
CA VAL A 494 19.08 -7.82 -5.87
C VAL A 494 18.77 -8.95 -4.87
N LYS A 495 19.32 -10.15 -5.09
CA LYS A 495 19.21 -11.26 -4.13
C LYS A 495 20.01 -10.98 -2.86
N THR A 496 21.15 -10.30 -2.97
CA THR A 496 22.01 -10.01 -1.81
C THR A 496 21.39 -9.01 -0.84
N GLU A 497 20.68 -7.98 -1.31
CA GLU A 497 20.07 -7.01 -0.39
C GLU A 497 18.90 -7.61 0.41
N ALA A 498 17.96 -8.29 -0.24
CA ALA A 498 16.83 -8.93 0.45
C ALA A 498 17.28 -10.03 1.44
N GLU A 499 18.33 -10.79 1.10
CA GLU A 499 18.93 -11.78 2.01
C GLU A 499 19.70 -11.12 3.17
N VAL A 500 20.46 -10.06 2.92
CA VAL A 500 21.15 -9.29 3.98
C VAL A 500 20.13 -8.67 4.94
N VAL A 501 19.04 -8.13 4.41
CA VAL A 501 17.91 -7.58 5.18
C VAL A 501 17.22 -8.65 6.02
N ALA A 502 16.89 -9.79 5.41
CA ALA A 502 16.30 -10.91 6.15
C ALA A 502 17.24 -11.41 7.24
N ASN A 503 18.56 -11.40 7.00
CA ASN A 503 19.56 -11.80 7.99
C ASN A 503 19.66 -10.79 9.15
N ILE A 504 19.62 -9.47 8.90
CA ILE A 504 19.64 -8.44 9.96
C ILE A 504 18.33 -8.43 10.77
N LEU A 505 17.18 -8.57 10.11
CA LEU A 505 15.88 -8.63 10.79
C LEU A 505 15.70 -9.94 11.58
N ARG A 506 16.32 -11.05 11.13
CA ARG A 506 16.34 -12.34 11.85
C ARG A 506 17.45 -12.45 12.89
N ASP A 507 18.46 -11.58 12.85
CA ASP A 507 19.55 -11.59 13.82
C ASP A 507 19.01 -11.19 15.19
N LYS A 508 18.81 -12.19 16.04
CA LYS A 508 18.33 -12.03 17.42
C LYS A 508 19.27 -11.19 18.28
N ASN A 509 20.52 -11.00 17.88
CA ASN A 509 21.52 -10.21 18.59
C ASN A 509 21.51 -8.72 18.21
N ALA A 510 20.90 -8.34 17.08
CA ALA A 510 20.76 -6.94 16.69
C ALA A 510 19.86 -6.17 17.67
N SER A 511 20.27 -4.96 18.03
CA SER A 511 19.48 -4.09 18.91
C SER A 511 18.21 -3.59 18.20
N THR A 512 17.16 -3.27 18.96
CA THR A 512 15.91 -2.70 18.42
C THR A 512 16.17 -1.47 17.56
N LYS A 513 17.12 -0.62 17.97
CA LYS A 513 17.50 0.61 17.25
C LYS A 513 18.14 0.35 15.90
N GLU A 514 18.98 -0.68 15.79
CA GLU A 514 19.57 -1.10 14.51
C GLU A 514 18.49 -1.61 13.56
N ARG A 515 17.59 -2.48 14.04
CA ARG A 515 16.48 -3.01 13.21
C ARG A 515 15.55 -1.91 12.72
N PHE A 516 15.17 -0.97 13.60
CA PHE A 516 14.38 0.20 13.25
C PHE A 516 15.05 1.02 12.14
N SER A 517 16.35 1.28 12.30
CA SER A 517 17.11 2.09 11.33
C SER A 517 17.23 1.37 9.98
N THR A 518 17.46 0.06 9.99
CA THR A 518 17.47 -0.77 8.77
C THR A 518 16.11 -0.75 8.07
N ALA A 519 15.01 -0.96 8.80
CA ALA A 519 13.67 -0.92 8.24
C ALA A 519 13.36 0.45 7.61
N LYS A 520 13.70 1.54 8.30
CA LYS A 520 13.53 2.91 7.79
C LYS A 520 14.30 3.18 6.50
N ILE A 521 15.52 2.66 6.37
CA ILE A 521 16.32 2.82 5.14
C ILE A 521 15.67 2.10 3.96
N LEU A 522 15.20 0.87 4.18
CA LEU A 522 14.57 0.07 3.12
C LEU A 522 13.26 0.68 2.64
N ASP A 523 12.55 1.31 3.56
CA ASP A 523 11.26 1.91 3.32
C ASP A 523 11.34 3.35 2.77
N GLN A 524 12.53 3.94 2.71
CA GLN A 524 12.74 5.34 2.32
C GLN A 524 12.13 5.70 0.96
N VAL A 525 12.05 4.76 0.03
CA VAL A 525 11.43 4.97 -1.29
C VAL A 525 9.91 5.17 -1.16
N ASN A 526 9.27 4.52 -0.20
CA ASN A 526 7.82 4.63 0.04
C ASN A 526 7.45 5.87 0.85
N GLU A 527 8.43 6.47 1.50
CA GLU A 527 8.29 7.75 2.19
C GLU A 527 8.26 8.94 1.22
N ARG A 528 8.53 8.71 -0.09
CA ARG A 528 8.48 9.72 -1.15
C ARG A 528 7.09 9.89 -1.74
N MET A 529 6.82 11.10 -2.21
CA MET A 529 5.68 11.36 -3.08
C MET A 529 5.81 10.55 -4.37
N PRO A 530 4.78 9.76 -4.75
CA PRO A 530 4.82 8.95 -5.96
C PRO A 530 4.97 9.82 -7.23
N PRO A 531 5.53 9.28 -8.33
CA PRO A 531 5.63 10.01 -9.59
C PRO A 531 4.25 10.28 -10.20
N SER A 532 4.11 11.42 -10.89
CA SER A 532 2.84 11.83 -11.51
C SER A 532 2.37 10.87 -12.61
N LYS A 533 1.06 10.84 -12.87
CA LYS A 533 0.45 10.02 -13.94
C LYS A 533 1.03 10.30 -15.34
N SER A 534 1.47 11.53 -15.64
CA SER A 534 2.07 11.86 -16.96
C SER A 534 3.45 11.22 -17.12
N THR A 535 4.27 11.24 -16.08
CA THR A 535 5.56 10.55 -16.02
C THR A 535 5.37 9.04 -16.12
N ASN A 536 4.38 8.48 -15.41
CA ASN A 536 4.01 7.07 -15.53
C ASN A 536 3.51 6.72 -16.95
N SER A 537 2.80 7.62 -17.64
CA SER A 537 2.38 7.40 -19.04
C SER A 537 3.57 7.38 -20.01
N ILE A 538 4.60 8.21 -19.77
CA ILE A 538 5.83 8.26 -20.57
C ILE A 538 6.68 7.01 -20.29
N ILE A 539 6.79 6.60 -19.03
CA ILE A 539 7.46 5.35 -18.65
C ILE A 539 6.71 4.16 -19.27
N ASN A 540 5.38 4.12 -19.16
CA ASN A 540 4.55 3.04 -19.72
C ASN A 540 4.53 3.05 -21.26
N SER A 541 4.59 4.21 -21.93
CA SER A 541 4.70 4.29 -23.39
C SER A 541 6.08 3.82 -23.84
N THR A 542 7.14 4.20 -23.14
CA THR A 542 8.52 3.74 -23.39
C THR A 542 8.66 2.23 -23.14
N ILE A 543 7.97 1.69 -22.14
CA ILE A 543 7.89 0.25 -21.85
C ILE A 543 7.08 -0.47 -22.93
N THR A 544 5.93 0.06 -23.34
CA THR A 544 5.11 -0.51 -24.42
C THR A 544 5.88 -0.51 -25.75
N GLU A 545 6.69 0.53 -26.00
CA GLU A 545 7.56 0.61 -27.16
C GLU A 545 8.77 -0.35 -27.05
N ARG A 546 9.34 -0.56 -25.85
CA ARG A 546 10.37 -1.58 -25.58
C ARG A 546 9.84 -3.01 -25.75
N ILE A 547 8.63 -3.31 -25.24
CA ILE A 547 7.93 -4.60 -25.40
C ILE A 547 7.57 -4.82 -26.87
N ARG A 548 7.11 -3.78 -27.58
CA ARG A 548 6.85 -3.84 -29.03
C ARG A 548 8.12 -4.07 -29.83
N ARG A 549 9.26 -3.47 -29.44
CA ARG A 549 10.59 -3.69 -30.05
C ARG A 549 11.15 -5.10 -29.80
N THR A 550 10.89 -5.70 -28.64
CA THR A 550 11.21 -7.12 -28.34
C THR A 550 10.26 -8.10 -29.03
N SER A 551 9.02 -7.67 -29.30
CA SER A 551 8.04 -8.46 -30.07
C SER A 551 8.31 -8.42 -31.59
N THR A 552 8.78 -7.28 -32.13
CA THR A 552 9.15 -7.17 -33.54
C THR A 552 10.47 -7.87 -33.87
N THR A 553 11.41 -7.99 -32.93
CA THR A 553 12.62 -8.84 -33.12
C THR A 553 12.28 -10.32 -33.28
N ASN A 554 11.15 -10.78 -32.74
CA ASN A 554 10.65 -12.16 -32.94
C ASN A 554 9.82 -12.34 -34.24
N GLN A 555 9.44 -11.26 -34.93
CA GLN A 555 8.76 -11.35 -36.23
C GLN A 555 9.74 -11.25 -37.43
N THR A 556 10.89 -10.59 -37.28
CA THR A 556 11.90 -10.52 -38.35
C THR A 556 12.59 -11.88 -38.60
N SER A 557 12.51 -12.82 -37.65
CA SER A 557 13.01 -14.20 -37.83
C SER A 557 12.03 -15.14 -38.56
N GLN A 558 10.84 -14.68 -38.95
CA GLN A 558 9.86 -15.46 -39.74
C GLN A 558 9.77 -15.08 -41.22
N GLN A 559 10.53 -14.08 -41.71
CA GLN A 559 10.51 -13.69 -43.13
C GLN A 559 11.68 -14.22 -43.98
N THR A 560 12.64 -14.95 -43.40
CA THR A 560 13.81 -15.49 -44.15
C THR A 560 13.70 -16.98 -44.50
N ILE A 561 12.52 -17.60 -44.39
CA ILE A 561 12.28 -18.99 -44.84
C ILE A 561 11.05 -19.06 -45.76
N LYS A 562 11.06 -18.27 -46.83
CA LYS A 562 10.19 -18.46 -48.01
C LYS A 562 10.93 -18.00 -49.27
N LYS A 563 12.04 -18.66 -49.59
CA LYS A 563 12.63 -18.67 -50.92
C LYS A 563 13.58 -19.86 -50.99
N GLU A 564 13.06 -21.01 -51.42
CA GLU A 564 13.69 -21.86 -52.44
C GLU A 564 12.91 -23.17 -52.68
N LEU A 565 12.87 -23.53 -53.96
CA LEU A 565 12.47 -24.79 -54.60
C LEU A 565 10.99 -25.04 -55.02
N PRO A 566 10.78 -25.74 -56.16
CA PRO A 566 10.15 -25.15 -57.33
C PRO A 566 8.84 -25.81 -57.77
N SER A 567 8.19 -25.11 -58.69
CA SER A 567 6.95 -25.42 -59.39
C SER A 567 6.90 -26.82 -60.01
N LYS A 568 5.85 -27.60 -59.68
CA LYS A 568 5.27 -28.57 -60.62
C LYS A 568 3.75 -28.45 -60.62
N THR A 569 3.26 -28.01 -61.78
CA THR A 569 1.88 -27.97 -62.22
C THR A 569 1.31 -29.39 -62.36
N ILE A 570 0.18 -29.69 -61.70
CA ILE A 570 -0.83 -30.64 -62.22
C ILE A 570 -2.23 -30.11 -61.89
N VAL A 571 -3.07 -30.16 -62.91
CA VAL A 571 -4.42 -29.63 -63.06
C VAL A 571 -5.48 -30.59 -62.48
N GLY A 572 -6.49 -30.02 -61.82
CA GLY A 572 -7.91 -30.40 -61.92
C GLY A 572 -8.40 -31.72 -61.30
N GLY A 573 -9.45 -31.64 -60.46
CA GLY A 573 -10.27 -32.81 -60.13
C GLY A 573 -11.12 -32.65 -58.87
N THR A 574 -12.37 -32.22 -59.06
CA THR A 574 -13.51 -32.26 -58.14
C THR A 574 -13.73 -33.62 -57.46
N THR A 575 -14.12 -33.64 -56.17
CA THR A 575 -15.23 -34.49 -55.67
C THR A 575 -15.67 -34.12 -54.25
N GLN A 576 -16.98 -34.30 -54.04
CA GLN A 576 -17.80 -34.00 -52.86
C GLN A 576 -17.56 -34.96 -51.69
N GLY A 577 -17.99 -34.58 -50.47
CA GLY A 577 -18.45 -35.56 -49.48
C GLY A 577 -18.26 -35.23 -47.99
N LEU A 578 -19.28 -34.63 -47.39
CA LEU A 578 -19.87 -34.95 -46.07
C LEU A 578 -18.97 -35.30 -44.84
N VAL A 579 -19.10 -34.57 -43.73
CA VAL A 579 -19.97 -34.87 -42.56
C VAL A 579 -19.65 -33.93 -41.37
N LYS A 580 -20.68 -33.18 -40.97
CA LYS A 580 -21.04 -32.65 -39.64
C LYS A 580 -20.23 -33.12 -38.41
N MET A 581 -19.82 -32.16 -37.57
CA MET A 581 -20.25 -32.17 -36.16
C MET A 581 -20.30 -30.77 -35.55
N ARG A 582 -21.31 -30.58 -34.70
CA ARG A 582 -21.98 -29.36 -34.24
C ARG A 582 -21.37 -28.92 -32.90
N ARG A 583 -21.15 -27.62 -32.70
CA ARG A 583 -21.10 -27.01 -31.36
C ARG A 583 -21.94 -25.73 -31.39
N GLU A 584 -23.04 -25.78 -30.66
CA GLU A 584 -23.96 -24.67 -30.42
C GLU A 584 -23.35 -23.72 -29.39
N SER A 585 -23.35 -22.42 -29.70
CA SER A 585 -23.15 -21.35 -28.74
C SER A 585 -24.40 -20.47 -28.73
N TYR A 586 -25.07 -20.46 -27.57
CA TYR A 586 -26.13 -19.53 -27.21
C TYR A 586 -25.52 -18.15 -26.94
N ILE A 587 -25.91 -17.13 -27.70
CA ILE A 587 -25.80 -15.71 -27.31
C ILE A 587 -27.16 -15.08 -27.65
N GLY A 588 -27.92 -14.73 -26.61
CA GLY A 588 -29.13 -13.92 -26.74
C GLY A 588 -28.78 -12.44 -26.64
N SER A 589 -29.08 -11.68 -27.70
CA SER A 589 -29.14 -10.22 -27.68
C SER A 589 -30.57 -9.79 -27.95
N SER A 590 -31.07 -8.84 -27.14
CA SER A 590 -32.36 -8.20 -27.34
C SER A 590 -32.18 -6.69 -27.35
N LYS A 591 -32.38 -6.07 -28.52
CA LYS A 591 -32.73 -4.66 -28.67
C LYS A 591 -33.89 -4.56 -29.65
N SER A 592 -35.01 -4.04 -29.16
CA SER A 592 -36.24 -3.74 -29.89
C SER A 592 -36.22 -2.30 -30.41
N THR A 593 -36.67 -2.12 -31.64
CA THR A 593 -36.97 -0.84 -32.30
C THR A 593 -38.40 -0.35 -32.02
N PRO A 594 -38.70 0.94 -32.27
CA PRO A 594 -39.90 1.63 -31.78
C PRO A 594 -41.02 1.74 -32.83
N THR A 595 -42.25 2.02 -32.36
CA THR A 595 -43.36 2.48 -33.20
C THR A 595 -44.10 3.65 -32.54
N THR A 596 -44.69 4.46 -33.42
CA THR A 596 -45.07 5.88 -33.38
C THR A 596 -46.32 6.27 -32.57
N ASP A 597 -46.35 7.58 -32.27
CA ASP A 597 -47.42 8.43 -31.71
C ASP A 597 -48.84 8.24 -32.26
N LEU A 598 -49.84 8.51 -31.40
CA LEU A 598 -51.01 9.35 -31.71
C LEU A 598 -51.71 9.82 -30.41
N THR A 599 -52.09 11.09 -30.39
CA THR A 599 -52.69 11.89 -29.30
C THR A 599 -54.20 11.67 -29.12
N LYS A 600 -54.71 11.81 -27.88
CA LYS A 600 -56.01 12.48 -27.56
C LYS A 600 -56.25 12.67 -26.07
N THR A 601 -57.01 13.72 -25.77
CA THR A 601 -57.16 14.45 -24.51
C THR A 601 -58.50 14.12 -23.79
N VAL A 602 -58.60 14.47 -22.49
CA VAL A 602 -59.80 14.92 -21.73
C VAL A 602 -60.51 13.93 -20.76
N ASN A 603 -60.66 14.43 -19.50
CA ASN A 603 -61.65 14.19 -18.43
C ASN A 603 -61.65 12.90 -17.57
N GLY A 604 -61.34 13.10 -16.27
CA GLY A 604 -62.38 13.00 -15.22
C GLY A 604 -62.56 11.67 -14.46
N LYS A 605 -62.38 11.76 -13.14
CA LYS A 605 -62.91 10.90 -12.06
C LYS A 605 -62.34 9.48 -11.84
N THR A 606 -61.68 9.36 -10.70
CA THR A 606 -61.88 8.40 -9.59
C THR A 606 -62.66 7.11 -9.86
N ILE A 607 -62.09 5.95 -9.46
CA ILE A 607 -62.71 4.92 -8.59
C ILE A 607 -61.62 3.94 -8.10
N THR A 608 -61.74 3.56 -6.82
CA THR A 608 -60.98 2.61 -6.01
C THR A 608 -61.40 1.14 -6.20
N LYS A 609 -60.59 0.23 -5.63
CA LYS A 609 -60.72 -1.22 -5.39
C LYS A 609 -60.05 -2.10 -6.46
N LYS A 610 -59.24 -3.10 -6.12
CA LYS A 610 -59.06 -3.85 -4.87
C LYS A 610 -57.64 -4.41 -4.82
#